data_AF-A0A6L8UAN4-F1
#
_entry.id   AF-A0A6L8UAN4-F1
#
_cell.length_a   1.000
_cell.length_b   1.000
_cell.length_c   1.000
_cell.angle_alpha   90.00
_cell.angle_beta   90.00
_cell.angle_gamma   90.00
#
_symmetry.space_group_name_H-M   'P 1'
#
loop_
_entity.id
_entity.type
_entity.pdbx_description
1 polymer ?
#
loop_
_entity_poly.entity_id
_entity_poly.type
_entity_poly.pdbx_seq_one_letter_code
_entity_poly.pdbx_strand_id
1 'polypeptide(L)' 'MKIREVADIVQGVVLSADDMLDHEVEYAFASDLMSDVLTIPTEKLVLITGLSNIQTVRTAEMADVQCVV' A
#
# COMPACT_ATOMS: atom_id res chain seq x y z
N MET A 1 12.38 2.54 -3.81
CA MET A 1 11.86 2.41 -5.20
C MET A 1 10.60 3.25 -5.31
N LYS A 2 10.22 3.70 -6.50
CA LYS A 2 9.01 4.51 -6.68
C LYS A 2 7.77 3.65 -6.84
N ILE A 3 6.60 4.15 -6.45
CA ILE A 3 5.33 3.40 -6.56
C ILE A 3 5.07 2.99 -8.02
N ARG A 4 5.40 3.84 -9.01
CA ARG A 4 5.39 3.46 -10.44
C ARG A 4 6.18 2.18 -10.75
N GLU A 5 7.35 1.99 -10.14
CA GLU A 5 8.22 0.82 -10.37
C GLU A 5 7.61 -0.45 -9.74
N VAL A 6 6.85 -0.31 -8.65
CA VAL A 6 6.08 -1.41 -8.06
C VAL A 6 4.97 -1.84 -9.03
N ALA A 7 4.21 -0.88 -9.58
CA ALA A 7 3.15 -1.13 -10.54
C ALA A 7 3.67 -1.82 -11.82
N ASP A 8 4.78 -1.34 -12.38
CA ASP A 8 5.44 -1.96 -13.55
C ASP A 8 5.88 -3.41 -13.25
N ILE A 9 6.46 -3.68 -12.08
CA ILE A 9 6.97 -5.00 -11.68
C ILE A 9 5.83 -6.01 -11.45
N VAL A 10 4.72 -5.61 -10.81
CA VAL A 10 3.56 -6.50 -10.60
C VAL A 10 2.62 -6.56 -11.81
N GLN A 11 2.94 -5.81 -12.88
CA GLN A 11 2.09 -5.61 -14.06
C GLN A 11 0.67 -5.11 -13.71
N GLY A 12 0.59 -4.27 -12.67
CA GLY A 12 -0.65 -3.79 -12.07
C GLY A 12 -1.28 -2.61 -12.83
N VAL A 13 -2.52 -2.28 -12.45
CA VAL A 13 -3.24 -1.11 -12.94
C VAL A 13 -3.42 -0.14 -11.79
N VAL A 14 -2.92 1.09 -11.96
CA VAL A 14 -3.15 2.19 -11.00
C VAL A 14 -4.63 2.57 -11.03
N LEU A 15 -5.28 2.59 -9.86
CA LEU A 15 -6.71 2.87 -9.72
C LEU A 15 -7.02 4.28 -9.20
N SER A 16 -6.03 4.96 -8.61
CA SER A 16 -6.15 6.29 -7.99
C SER A 16 -4.76 6.86 -7.69
N ALA A 17 -4.69 8.15 -7.36
CA ALA A 17 -3.50 8.87 -6.88
C ALA A 17 -2.29 8.83 -7.84
N ASP A 18 -2.53 9.11 -9.13
CA ASP A 18 -1.49 9.24 -10.16
C ASP A 18 -0.38 10.24 -9.81
N ASP A 19 -0.69 11.25 -9.00
CA ASP A 19 0.22 12.26 -8.47
C ASP A 19 1.20 11.71 -7.40
N MET A 20 0.83 10.63 -6.72
CA MET A 20 1.65 9.95 -5.71
C MET A 20 2.63 8.92 -6.30
N LEU A 21 2.52 8.58 -7.59
CA LEU A 21 3.29 7.49 -8.22
C LEU A 21 4.81 7.67 -8.18
N ASP A 22 5.31 8.89 -7.98
CA ASP A 22 6.73 9.22 -7.92
C ASP A 22 7.31 9.24 -6.48
N HIS A 23 6.48 8.98 -5.46
CA HIS A 23 6.90 8.79 -4.08
C HIS A 23 7.74 7.52 -3.90
N GLU A 24 8.71 7.58 -2.98
CA GLU A 24 9.60 6.46 -2.67
C GLU A 24 9.06 5.59 -1.53
N VAL A 25 8.87 4.31 -1.83
CA VAL A 25 8.66 3.23 -0.85
C VAL A 25 9.96 2.46 -0.61
N GLU A 26 10.14 2.03 0.63
CA GLU A 26 11.36 1.40 1.15
C GLU A 26 11.07 0.00 1.73
N TYR A 27 9.84 -0.22 2.22
CA TYR A 27 9.39 -1.45 2.85
C TYR A 27 8.09 -1.96 2.24
N ALA A 28 7.82 -3.26 2.38
CA ALA A 28 6.54 -3.87 2.02
C ALA A 28 6.13 -4.88 3.11
N PHE A 29 4.83 -4.93 3.40
CA PHE A 29 4.22 -5.87 4.35
C PHE A 29 3.02 -6.55 3.70
N ALA A 30 2.96 -7.87 3.79
CA ALA A 30 1.87 -8.66 3.24
C ALA A 30 1.02 -9.22 4.40
N SER A 31 -0.22 -8.76 4.54
CA SER A 31 -1.16 -9.29 5.53
C SER A 31 -2.61 -8.92 5.22
N ASP A 32 -3.51 -9.89 5.40
CA ASP A 32 -4.96 -9.69 5.42
C ASP A 32 -5.48 -9.38 6.85
N LEU A 33 -4.63 -9.48 7.87
CA LEU A 33 -4.98 -9.14 9.25
C LEU A 33 -4.82 -7.63 9.46
N MET A 34 -5.94 -6.91 9.33
CA MET A 34 -6.03 -5.46 9.55
C MET A 34 -5.63 -5.03 10.98
N SER A 35 -5.62 -5.95 11.95
CA SER A 35 -5.01 -5.75 13.27
C SER A 35 -3.51 -5.47 13.18
N ASP A 36 -2.82 -6.19 12.31
CA ASP A 36 -1.36 -6.23 12.26
C ASP A 36 -0.86 -4.96 11.55
N VAL A 37 -1.56 -4.55 10.49
CA VAL A 37 -1.37 -3.29 9.76
C VAL A 37 -1.40 -2.08 10.72
N LEU A 38 -2.26 -2.11 11.75
CA LEU A 38 -2.37 -1.06 12.77
C LEU A 38 -1.29 -1.12 13.87
N THR A 39 -0.39 -2.10 13.84
CA THR A 39 0.66 -2.30 14.87
C THR A 39 2.10 -2.14 14.35
N ILE A 40 2.29 -2.07 13.03
CA ILE A 40 3.60 -1.93 12.40
C ILE A 40 3.92 -0.46 12.09
N PRO A 41 5.21 -0.07 11.96
CA PRO A 41 5.60 1.16 11.31
C PRO A 41 5.24 1.13 9.81
N THR A 42 4.70 2.23 9.31
CA THR A 42 4.15 2.35 7.93
C THR A 42 4.86 3.41 7.08
N GLU A 43 5.86 4.11 7.62
CA GLU A 43 6.68 5.07 6.88
C GLU A 43 7.32 4.40 5.66
N LYS A 44 7.03 4.92 4.46
CA LYS A 44 7.45 4.36 3.15
C LYS A 44 7.05 2.89 2.93
N LEU A 45 5.92 2.45 3.50
CA LEU A 45 5.43 1.08 3.39
C LEU A 45 4.42 0.90 2.25
N VAL A 46 4.58 -0.20 1.49
CA VAL A 46 3.51 -0.82 0.68
C VAL A 46 2.79 -1.90 1.51
N LEU A 47 1.47 -1.83 1.60
CA LEU A 47 0.64 -2.95 2.07
C LEU A 47 0.26 -3.83 0.87
N ILE A 48 0.46 -5.15 1.00
CA ILE A 48 0.03 -6.15 0.01
C ILE A 48 -1.07 -7.00 0.66
N THR A 49 -2.26 -7.10 0.03
CA THR A 49 -3.40 -7.82 0.63
C THR A 49 -4.40 -8.34 -0.40
N GLY A 50 -4.99 -9.51 -0.14
CA GLY A 50 -6.10 -10.05 -0.92
C GLY A 50 -7.46 -9.39 -0.65
N LEU A 51 -7.54 -8.43 0.28
CA LEU A 51 -8.80 -7.87 0.77
C LEU A 51 -9.26 -6.63 -0.02
N SER A 52 -9.84 -6.84 -1.20
CA SER A 52 -10.47 -5.81 -2.04
C SER A 52 -11.78 -5.24 -1.45
N ASN A 53 -11.75 -4.55 -0.31
CA ASN A 53 -12.93 -3.94 0.32
C ASN A 53 -12.65 -2.58 0.99
N ILE A 54 -13.72 -1.82 1.27
CA ILE A 54 -13.62 -0.44 1.79
C ILE A 54 -13.01 -0.33 3.20
N GLN A 55 -13.08 -1.38 4.02
CA GLN A 55 -12.47 -1.35 5.35
C GLN A 55 -10.94 -1.47 5.25
N THR A 56 -10.41 -2.24 4.29
CA THR A 56 -8.98 -2.30 3.97
C THR A 56 -8.42 -0.92 3.66
N VAL A 57 -9.11 -0.17 2.78
CA VAL A 57 -8.71 1.19 2.38
C VAL A 57 -8.69 2.13 3.60
N ARG A 58 -9.72 2.05 4.46
CA ARG A 58 -9.78 2.84 5.70
C ARG A 58 -8.72 2.44 6.72
N THR A 59 -8.39 1.15 6.85
CA THR A 59 -7.31 0.71 7.74
C THR A 59 -5.95 1.20 7.23
N ALA A 60 -5.71 1.13 5.91
CA ALA A 60 -4.51 1.68 5.29
C ALA A 60 -4.39 3.20 5.53
N GLU A 61 -5.48 3.96 5.32
CA GLU A 61 -5.59 5.40 5.62
C GLU A 61 -5.33 5.70 7.10
N MET A 62 -5.99 4.97 8.02
CA MET A 62 -5.80 5.13 9.48
C MET A 62 -4.40 4.74 9.96
N ALA A 63 -3.67 3.92 9.19
CA ALA A 63 -2.31 3.49 9.48
C ALA A 63 -1.25 4.31 8.73
N ASP A 64 -1.63 5.34 7.96
CA ASP A 64 -0.71 6.15 7.12
C ASP A 64 0.09 5.33 6.08
N VAL A 65 -0.53 4.27 5.55
CA VAL A 65 0.04 3.42 4.50
C VAL A 65 -0.02 4.16 3.15
N GLN A 66 1.14 4.33 2.52
CA GLN A 66 1.29 5.14 1.31
C GLN A 66 0.83 4.46 0.01
N CYS A 67 0.77 3.12 -0.01
CA CYS A 67 0.38 2.34 -1.17
C CYS A 67 -0.26 1.00 -0.75
N VAL A 68 -1.33 0.59 -1.44
CA VAL A 68 -1.97 -0.72 -1.28
C VAL A 68 -1.95 -1.45 -2.62
N VAL A 69 -1.57 -2.73 -2.60
CA VAL A 69 -1.43 -3.65 -3.76
C VAL A 69 -2.26 -4.91 -3.53
#